data_AF-A0A9Q0HP43-F1
#
_entry.id   AF-A0A9Q0HP43-F1
#
_cell.length_a   1.000
_cell.length_b   1.000
_cell.length_c   1.000
_cell.angle_alpha   90.00
_cell.angle_beta   90.00
_cell.angle_gamma   90.00
#
_symmetry.space_group_name_H-M   'P 1'
#
loop_
_entity.id
_entity.type
_entity.pdbx_description
1 polymer ?
#
loop_
_entity_poly.entity_id
_entity_poly.type
_entity_poly.pdbx_seq_one_letter_code
_entity_poly.pdbx_strand_id
1 'polypeptide(L)'
;MSLFLLIEGDQVIVNAFALEITHGGDERYWHIDEERRSAELRRVSWLEVNGSIDMNYLQAEATYKLEYKIRIKPGADGWNECPVYIMVKPGKGKKFIWAKVTLDQNKRGEQRIPSDVQFTTPSNRDDDDIDKVSFALLDVWNQRYKNGLVIEEVVISKVPVTVAQWAVDHV
;
A
#
# COMPACT_ATOMS: atom_id res chain seq x y z
N MET A 1 1.74 15.05 15.55
CA MET A 1 1.10 14.50 14.34
C MET A 1 2.03 14.74 13.16
N SER A 2 2.46 13.69 12.48
CA SER A 2 3.25 13.81 11.24
C SER A 2 2.36 14.35 10.13
N LEU A 3 2.87 15.26 9.29
CA LEU A 3 2.11 15.84 8.16
C LEU A 3 1.72 14.78 7.11
N PHE A 4 2.40 13.64 7.14
CA PHE A 4 2.37 12.61 6.09
C PHE A 4 1.66 11.31 6.49
N LEU A 5 1.27 11.20 7.77
CA LEU A 5 0.63 10.02 8.33
C LEU A 5 -0.56 10.46 9.18
N LEU A 6 -1.72 9.85 8.94
CA LEU A 6 -2.96 10.09 9.65
C LEU A 6 -3.42 8.80 10.33
N ILE A 7 -3.92 8.91 11.56
CA ILE A 7 -4.53 7.79 12.29
C ILE A 7 -6.01 8.11 12.44
N GLU A 8 -6.85 7.30 11.81
CA GLU A 8 -8.31 7.44 11.83
C GLU A 8 -8.93 6.15 12.38
N GLY A 9 -9.31 6.17 13.65
CA GLY A 9 -9.79 4.96 14.33
C GLY A 9 -8.75 3.83 14.27
N ASP A 10 -9.13 2.71 13.67
CA ASP A 10 -8.28 1.52 13.49
C ASP A 10 -7.49 1.52 12.16
N GLN A 11 -7.35 2.68 11.52
CA GLN A 11 -6.63 2.85 10.26
C GLN A 11 -5.40 3.75 10.42
N VAL A 12 -4.33 3.35 9.77
CA VAL A 12 -3.16 4.19 9.51
C VAL A 12 -3.13 4.51 8.02
N ILE A 13 -3.17 5.80 7.68
CA ILE A 13 -3.18 6.31 6.32
C ILE A 13 -1.85 7.01 6.07
N VAL A 14 -1.14 6.57 5.03
CA VAL A 14 0.13 7.13 4.58
C VAL A 14 -0.12 7.83 3.25
N ASN A 15 0.10 9.13 3.18
CA ASN A 15 -0.10 9.87 1.95
C ASN A 15 1.01 9.57 0.93
N ALA A 16 0.77 9.91 -0.34
CA ALA A 16 1.75 9.68 -1.40
C ALA A 16 3.11 10.37 -1.17
N PHE A 17 3.14 11.44 -0.37
CA PHE A 17 4.34 12.22 -0.04
C PHE A 17 5.28 11.52 0.93
N ALA A 18 4.76 10.61 1.77
CA ALA A 18 5.57 9.77 2.64
C ALA A 18 6.17 8.56 1.90
N LEU A 19 5.88 8.37 0.62
CA LEU A 19 6.34 7.23 -0.15
C LEU A 19 7.71 7.51 -0.78
N GLU A 20 8.56 6.50 -0.75
CA GLU A 20 9.84 6.46 -1.45
C GLU A 20 9.60 5.93 -2.87
N ILE A 21 9.50 6.85 -3.83
CA ILE A 21 9.21 6.53 -5.23
C ILE A 21 10.50 6.56 -6.04
N THR A 22 10.83 5.45 -6.71
CA THR A 22 11.97 5.40 -7.64
C THR A 22 11.73 6.40 -8.78
N HIS A 23 12.69 7.30 -8.97
CA HIS A 23 12.60 8.48 -9.84
C HIS A 23 11.52 9.52 -9.47
N GLY A 24 10.97 9.49 -8.24
CA GLY A 24 9.87 10.37 -7.82
C GLY A 24 10.21 11.87 -7.84
N GLY A 25 11.49 12.23 -7.68
CA GLY A 25 11.96 13.61 -7.79
C GLY A 25 12.21 14.10 -9.23
N ASP A 26 11.94 13.26 -10.23
CA ASP A 26 12.14 13.59 -11.64
C ASP A 26 10.79 13.80 -12.34
N GLU A 27 10.49 15.06 -12.66
CA GLU A 27 9.22 15.47 -13.26
C GLU A 27 8.95 14.86 -14.65
N ARG A 28 9.96 14.25 -15.30
CA ARG A 28 9.75 13.51 -16.55
C ARG A 28 8.95 12.23 -16.32
N TYR A 29 9.06 11.65 -15.14
CA TYR A 29 8.53 10.33 -14.80
C TYR A 29 7.36 10.40 -13.83
N TRP A 30 7.38 11.34 -12.90
CA TRP A 30 6.35 11.53 -11.87
C TRP A 30 5.89 12.99 -11.80
N HIS A 31 4.65 13.21 -11.41
CA HIS A 31 4.15 14.51 -11.00
C HIS A 31 3.58 14.40 -9.59
N ILE A 32 4.19 15.14 -8.68
CA ILE A 32 3.82 15.16 -7.27
C ILE A 32 2.91 16.38 -7.06
N ASP A 33 1.65 16.15 -6.71
CA ASP A 33 0.63 17.18 -6.49
C ASP A 33 0.48 17.41 -4.98
N GLU A 34 1.10 18.47 -4.46
CA GLU A 34 1.14 18.77 -3.01
C GLU A 34 -0.22 19.17 -2.45
N GLU A 35 -1.01 19.89 -3.24
CA GLU A 35 -2.34 20.33 -2.84
C GLU A 35 -3.27 19.12 -2.67
N ARG A 36 -3.21 18.16 -3.60
CA ARG A 36 -4.01 16.93 -3.54
C ARG A 36 -3.34 15.79 -2.78
N ARG A 37 -2.09 15.98 -2.33
CA ARG A 37 -1.27 14.97 -1.64
C ARG A 37 -1.15 13.64 -2.41
N SER A 38 -1.02 13.72 -3.74
CA SER A 38 -1.00 12.55 -4.63
C SER A 38 0.25 12.49 -5.53
N ALA A 39 0.58 11.30 -6.03
CA ALA A 39 1.69 11.08 -6.96
C ALA A 39 1.17 10.46 -8.27
N GLU A 40 1.28 11.21 -9.37
CA GLU A 40 0.91 10.77 -10.71
C GLU A 40 2.10 10.22 -11.48
N LEU A 41 1.97 8.99 -11.97
CA LEU A 41 2.92 8.38 -12.87
C LEU A 41 2.74 8.94 -14.29
N ARG A 42 3.71 9.73 -14.76
CA ARG A 42 3.73 10.22 -16.15
C ARG A 42 4.18 9.17 -17.12
N ARG A 43 5.30 8.48 -16.85
CA ARG A 43 5.79 7.38 -17.70
C ARG A 43 6.96 6.64 -17.05
N VAL A 44 6.85 5.34 -16.74
CA VAL A 44 8.01 4.51 -16.38
C VAL A 44 7.90 3.09 -16.91
N SER A 45 9.04 2.45 -17.17
CA SER A 45 9.13 0.99 -17.40
C SER A 45 9.48 0.19 -16.14
N TRP A 46 9.96 0.88 -15.10
CA TRP A 46 10.28 0.36 -13.77
C TRP A 46 9.41 1.07 -12.73
N LEU A 47 8.41 0.39 -12.19
CA LEU A 47 7.56 0.89 -11.11
C LEU A 47 8.08 0.33 -9.78
N GLU A 48 8.52 1.20 -8.90
CA GLU A 48 8.91 0.85 -7.55
C GLU A 48 8.52 1.99 -6.61
N VAL A 49 7.56 1.70 -5.74
CA VAL A 49 7.07 2.61 -4.71
C VAL A 49 7.15 1.89 -3.39
N ASN A 50 7.94 2.41 -2.47
CA ASN A 50 8.17 1.86 -1.15
C ASN A 50 7.59 2.80 -0.08
N GLY A 51 7.30 2.24 1.09
CA GLY A 51 6.95 3.01 2.27
C GLY A 51 7.17 2.21 3.54
N SER A 52 7.17 2.91 4.67
CA SER A 52 7.20 2.27 5.97
C SER A 52 6.48 3.10 7.02
N ILE A 53 5.97 2.42 8.04
CA ILE A 53 5.43 3.04 9.25
C ILE A 53 6.04 2.40 10.48
N ASP A 54 6.12 3.16 11.57
CA ASP A 54 6.50 2.59 12.86
C ASP A 54 5.39 1.65 13.35
N MET A 55 5.77 0.47 13.82
CA MET A 55 4.84 -0.55 14.30
C MET A 55 4.05 -0.10 15.54
N ASN A 56 4.55 0.93 16.23
CA ASN A 56 3.87 1.59 17.35
C ASN A 56 2.55 2.28 16.96
N TYR A 57 2.31 2.54 15.67
CA TYR A 57 1.01 3.01 15.18
C TYR A 57 -0.04 1.90 15.07
N LEU A 58 0.35 0.64 15.27
CA LEU A 58 -0.51 -0.53 15.18
C LEU A 58 -0.67 -1.18 16.56
N GLN A 59 -1.82 -1.77 16.84
CA GLN A 59 -2.05 -2.59 18.04
C GLN A 59 -1.28 -3.92 17.93
N ALA A 60 -0.73 -4.42 19.05
CA ALA A 60 -0.09 -5.73 19.10
C ALA A 60 -1.09 -6.86 18.88
N GLU A 61 -0.61 -7.98 18.33
CA GLU A 61 -1.41 -9.19 18.09
C GLU A 61 -2.66 -8.97 17.23
N ALA A 62 -2.70 -7.90 16.44
CA ALA A 62 -3.80 -7.60 15.54
C ALA A 62 -3.40 -7.86 14.08
N THR A 63 -4.38 -8.29 13.29
CA THR A 63 -4.24 -8.47 11.85
C THR A 63 -4.66 -7.20 11.13
N TYR A 64 -3.87 -6.80 10.15
CA TYR A 64 -4.07 -5.62 9.33
C TYR A 64 -4.08 -5.99 7.85
N LYS A 65 -4.89 -5.27 7.07
CA LYS A 65 -4.92 -5.32 5.61
C LYS A 65 -4.21 -4.09 5.03
N LEU A 66 -3.37 -4.33 4.02
CA LEU A 66 -2.71 -3.29 3.24
C LEU A 66 -3.47 -3.04 1.92
N GLU A 67 -3.83 -1.79 1.67
CA GLU A 67 -4.50 -1.36 0.45
C GLU A 67 -3.85 -0.09 -0.11
N TYR A 68 -3.72 -0.02 -1.43
CA TYR A 68 -3.35 1.22 -2.14
C TYR A 68 -4.63 1.84 -2.70
N LYS A 69 -4.88 3.09 -2.35
CA LYS A 69 -5.92 3.91 -2.95
C LYS A 69 -5.32 4.63 -4.14
N ILE A 70 -5.89 4.36 -5.31
CA ILE A 70 -5.39 4.81 -6.60
C ILE A 70 -6.49 5.36 -7.48
N ARG A 71 -6.08 6.06 -8.53
CA ARG A 71 -6.95 6.46 -9.63
C ARG A 71 -6.24 6.23 -10.96
N ILE A 72 -6.98 5.76 -11.95
CA ILE A 72 -6.50 5.60 -13.32
C ILE A 72 -7.03 6.77 -14.16
N LYS A 73 -6.14 7.61 -14.67
CA LYS A 73 -6.50 8.78 -15.49
C LYS A 73 -6.95 8.36 -16.90
N PRO A 74 -7.78 9.18 -17.56
CA PRO A 74 -7.99 9.06 -19.00
C PRO A 74 -6.66 9.06 -19.75
N GLY A 75 -6.49 8.15 -20.70
CA GLY A 75 -5.25 7.99 -21.46
C GLY A 75 -4.18 7.11 -20.80
N ALA A 76 -4.45 6.55 -19.62
CA ALA A 76 -3.58 5.55 -19.00
C ALA A 76 -3.37 4.35 -19.93
N ASP A 77 -2.12 3.88 -20.02
CA ASP A 77 -1.72 2.78 -20.90
C ASP A 77 -0.57 1.97 -20.27
N GLY A 78 -0.33 0.77 -20.79
CA GLY A 78 0.75 -0.12 -20.37
C GLY A 78 0.43 -1.02 -19.16
N TRP A 79 -0.83 -1.05 -18.70
CA TRP A 79 -1.27 -1.84 -17.55
C TRP A 79 -1.91 -3.18 -17.95
N ASN A 80 -2.42 -3.29 -19.16
CA ASN A 80 -2.90 -4.57 -19.70
C ASN A 80 -1.79 -5.63 -19.67
N GLU A 81 -2.10 -6.79 -19.09
CA GLU A 81 -1.17 -7.92 -18.94
C GLU A 81 0.11 -7.59 -18.16
N CYS A 82 0.16 -6.42 -17.49
CA CYS A 82 1.29 -5.98 -16.68
C CYS A 82 0.85 -5.90 -15.22
N PRO A 83 0.88 -7.04 -14.52
CA PRO A 83 0.45 -7.10 -13.13
C PRO A 83 1.45 -6.35 -12.24
N VAL A 84 0.90 -5.72 -11.20
CA VAL A 84 1.67 -5.13 -10.11
C VAL A 84 1.73 -6.09 -8.94
N TYR A 85 2.74 -5.92 -8.10
CA TYR A 85 2.97 -6.71 -6.91
C TYR A 85 2.82 -5.80 -5.69
N ILE A 86 1.88 -6.15 -4.81
CA ILE A 86 1.73 -5.50 -3.51
C ILE A 86 2.46 -6.36 -2.49
N MET A 87 3.32 -5.74 -1.69
CA MET A 87 4.16 -6.44 -0.72
C MET A 87 4.08 -5.75 0.64
N VAL A 88 4.16 -6.55 1.70
CA VAL A 88 4.33 -6.08 3.08
C VAL A 88 5.36 -6.95 3.81
N LYS A 89 6.13 -6.34 4.69
CA LYS A 89 7.07 -6.99 5.59
C LYS A 89 6.82 -6.51 7.02
N PRO A 90 6.28 -7.36 7.90
CA PRO A 90 5.88 -6.97 9.26
C PRO A 90 7.06 -7.04 10.24
N GLY A 91 8.10 -6.23 10.02
CA GLY A 91 9.31 -6.20 10.86
C GLY A 91 10.55 -6.82 10.20
N LYS A 92 11.74 -6.48 10.72
CA LYS A 92 13.01 -7.04 10.23
C LYS A 92 13.06 -8.55 10.50
N GLY A 93 13.74 -9.29 9.63
CA GLY A 93 13.81 -10.76 9.71
C GLY A 93 12.52 -11.51 9.33
N LYS A 94 11.36 -10.84 9.20
CA LYS A 94 10.13 -11.48 8.71
C LYS A 94 10.14 -11.64 7.19
N LYS A 95 9.42 -12.65 6.71
CA LYS A 95 9.22 -12.89 5.27
C LYS A 95 8.26 -11.84 4.70
N PHE A 96 8.44 -11.52 3.42
CA PHE A 96 7.48 -10.72 2.68
C PHE A 96 6.19 -11.52 2.47
N ILE A 97 5.06 -10.84 2.67
CA ILE A 97 3.74 -11.28 2.27
C ILE A 97 3.37 -10.45 1.06
N TRP A 98 2.87 -11.07 0.00
CA TRP A 98 2.63 -10.37 -1.26
C TRP A 98 1.47 -10.94 -2.05
N ALA A 99 0.91 -10.11 -2.92
CA ALA A 99 -0.10 -10.50 -3.90
C ALA A 99 0.25 -9.90 -5.27
N LYS A 100 -0.08 -10.64 -6.32
CA LYS A 100 0.00 -10.19 -7.71
C LYS A 100 -1.38 -9.74 -8.16
N VAL A 101 -1.49 -8.51 -8.66
CA VAL A 101 -2.76 -7.89 -9.01
C VAL A 101 -2.69 -7.29 -10.41
N THR A 102 -3.69 -7.57 -11.23
CA THR A 102 -3.86 -6.90 -12.52
C THR A 102 -4.72 -5.66 -12.32
N LEU A 103 -4.22 -4.50 -12.74
CA LEU A 103 -5.00 -3.27 -12.70
C LEU A 103 -5.94 -3.21 -13.91
N ASP A 104 -7.21 -2.91 -13.66
CA ASP A 104 -8.14 -2.60 -14.74
C ASP A 104 -7.89 -1.16 -15.21
N GLN A 105 -7.19 -1.04 -16.34
CA GLN A 105 -6.86 0.24 -16.94
C GLN A 105 -8.08 0.98 -17.50
N ASN A 106 -9.24 0.32 -17.63
CA ASN A 106 -10.49 0.93 -18.09
C ASN A 106 -11.36 1.42 -16.93
N LYS A 107 -11.10 0.93 -15.72
CA LYS A 107 -11.79 1.39 -14.51
C LYS A 107 -11.36 2.81 -14.16
N ARG A 108 -12.29 3.75 -14.33
CA ARG A 108 -12.08 5.18 -14.09
C ARG A 108 -12.38 5.53 -12.64
N GLY A 109 -11.81 6.65 -12.20
CA GLY A 109 -12.05 7.21 -10.87
C GLY A 109 -11.22 6.53 -9.79
N GLU A 110 -11.57 6.87 -8.56
CA GLU A 110 -10.95 6.38 -7.34
C GLU A 110 -11.28 4.90 -7.11
N GLN A 111 -10.27 4.11 -6.74
CA GLN A 111 -10.41 2.71 -6.42
C GLN A 111 -9.31 2.23 -5.48
N ARG A 112 -9.59 1.15 -4.75
CA ARG A 112 -8.55 0.39 -4.05
C ARG A 112 -8.02 -0.72 -4.95
N ILE A 113 -6.72 -0.94 -4.95
CA ILE A 113 -6.15 -2.12 -5.60
C ILE A 113 -6.67 -3.35 -4.86
N PRO A 114 -7.34 -4.31 -5.55
CA PRO A 114 -7.90 -5.48 -4.90
C PRO A 114 -6.77 -6.41 -4.46
N SER A 115 -6.38 -6.32 -3.18
CA SER A 115 -5.33 -7.13 -2.57
C SER A 115 -5.82 -7.71 -1.25
N ASP A 116 -5.57 -8.99 -1.03
CA ASP A 116 -5.80 -9.67 0.25
C ASP A 116 -4.52 -9.73 1.10
N VAL A 117 -3.56 -8.82 0.83
CA VAL A 117 -2.31 -8.74 1.59
C VAL A 117 -2.64 -8.32 3.02
N GLN A 118 -2.54 -9.28 3.93
CA GLN A 118 -2.74 -9.10 5.36
C GLN A 118 -1.49 -9.52 6.13
N PHE A 119 -1.26 -8.89 7.26
CA PHE A 119 -0.18 -9.23 8.17
C PHE A 119 -0.62 -9.09 9.62
N THR A 120 -0.03 -9.87 10.51
CA THR A 120 -0.29 -9.80 11.95
C THR A 120 0.92 -9.22 12.65
N THR A 121 0.70 -8.22 13.50
CA THR A 121 1.77 -7.65 14.33
C THR A 121 2.15 -8.64 15.45
N PRO A 122 3.43 -8.74 15.84
CA PRO A 122 3.86 -9.60 16.93
C PRO A 122 3.36 -9.10 18.30
N SER A 123 3.38 -10.00 19.27
CA SER A 123 3.07 -9.74 20.69
C SER A 123 4.20 -9.01 21.40
N ASN A 124 5.44 -9.47 21.21
CA ASN A 124 6.64 -8.84 21.75
C ASN A 124 7.22 -7.82 20.74
N ARG A 125 7.44 -6.59 21.21
CA ARG A 125 7.97 -5.46 20.44
C ARG A 125 9.24 -4.86 21.06
N ASP A 126 9.84 -5.54 22.03
CA ASP A 126 10.99 -5.05 22.82
C ASP A 126 12.34 -5.16 22.07
N ASP A 127 12.30 -5.37 20.75
CA ASP A 127 13.49 -5.45 19.90
C ASP A 127 13.40 -4.31 18.88
N ASP A 128 14.39 -3.39 18.90
CA ASP A 128 14.52 -2.24 18.00
C ASP A 128 14.43 -2.66 16.51
N ASP A 129 14.68 -3.94 16.21
CA ASP A 129 14.58 -4.50 14.86
C ASP A 129 13.13 -4.84 14.41
N ILE A 130 12.12 -4.79 15.28
CA ILE A 130 10.70 -5.00 14.95
C ILE A 130 9.98 -3.67 14.65
N ASP A 131 10.69 -2.55 14.72
CA ASP A 131 10.10 -1.21 14.79
C ASP A 131 9.29 -0.76 13.58
N LYS A 132 9.42 -1.41 12.41
CA LYS A 132 8.76 -0.93 11.18
C LYS A 132 8.01 -2.01 10.42
N VAL A 133 6.86 -1.62 9.90
CA VAL A 133 6.18 -2.32 8.82
C VAL A 133 6.58 -1.64 7.51
N SER A 134 7.26 -2.37 6.63
CA SER A 134 7.60 -1.89 5.28
C SER A 134 6.63 -2.46 4.26
N PHE A 135 6.31 -1.70 3.23
CA PHE A 135 5.43 -2.12 2.15
C PHE A 135 5.87 -1.54 0.81
N ALA A 136 5.43 -2.19 -0.27
CA ALA A 136 5.79 -1.79 -1.62
C ALA A 136 4.69 -2.07 -2.66
N LEU A 137 4.70 -1.30 -3.74
CA LEU A 137 3.97 -1.51 -4.98
C LEU A 137 4.98 -1.58 -6.13
N LEU A 138 5.10 -2.74 -6.77
CA LEU A 138 6.17 -3.02 -7.73
C LEU A 138 5.65 -3.50 -9.10
N ASP A 139 6.29 -3.03 -10.16
CA ASP A 139 6.45 -3.74 -11.42
C ASP A 139 7.81 -3.40 -12.02
N VAL A 140 8.80 -4.23 -11.71
CA VAL A 140 10.20 -4.05 -12.11
C VAL A 140 10.64 -5.06 -13.18
N TRP A 141 9.79 -6.02 -13.53
CA TRP A 141 10.16 -7.17 -14.37
C TRP A 141 9.68 -7.05 -15.81
N ASN A 142 8.50 -6.45 -16.04
CA ASN A 142 7.88 -6.48 -17.35
C ASN A 142 8.54 -5.54 -18.37
N GLN A 143 9.32 -4.55 -17.90
CA GLN A 143 9.98 -3.50 -18.69
C GLN A 143 9.06 -2.71 -19.65
N ARG A 144 7.73 -2.93 -19.59
CA ARG A 144 6.74 -2.20 -20.38
C ARG A 144 6.51 -0.83 -19.76
N TYR A 145 6.56 0.19 -20.61
CA TYR A 145 6.23 1.55 -20.22
C TYR A 145 4.76 1.68 -19.83
N LYS A 146 4.50 2.40 -18.73
CA LYS A 146 3.17 2.63 -18.17
C LYS A 146 3.00 4.08 -17.78
N ASN A 147 1.76 4.56 -17.83
CA ASN A 147 1.42 5.92 -17.42
C ASN A 147 0.01 6.01 -16.83
N GLY A 148 -0.30 7.14 -16.22
CA GLY A 148 -1.66 7.52 -15.85
C GLY A 148 -2.19 6.90 -14.56
N LEU A 149 -1.35 6.16 -13.82
CA LEU A 149 -1.63 5.76 -12.44
C LEU A 149 -1.41 6.95 -11.51
N VAL A 150 -2.37 7.23 -10.64
CA VAL A 150 -2.22 8.18 -9.54
C VAL A 150 -2.32 7.40 -8.24
N ILE A 151 -1.33 7.55 -7.37
CA ILE A 151 -1.34 7.04 -6.00
C ILE A 151 -1.81 8.17 -5.10
N GLU A 152 -2.88 7.95 -4.35
CA GLU A 152 -3.44 8.95 -3.44
C GLU A 152 -2.95 8.66 -2.02
N GLU A 153 -3.09 7.42 -1.56
CA GLU A 153 -2.67 7.01 -0.22
C GLU A 153 -2.50 5.49 -0.13
N VAL A 154 -1.79 5.07 0.91
CA VAL A 154 -1.72 3.70 1.39
C VAL A 154 -2.51 3.61 2.69
N VAL A 155 -3.42 2.65 2.77
CA VAL A 155 -4.29 2.44 3.92
C VAL A 155 -3.94 1.10 4.56
N ILE A 156 -3.61 1.14 5.84
CA ILE A 156 -3.39 -0.03 6.68
C ILE A 156 -4.54 -0.08 7.68
N SER A 157 -5.44 -1.04 7.51
CA SER A 157 -6.68 -1.12 8.29
C SER A 157 -6.74 -2.41 9.11
N LYS A 158 -7.13 -2.31 10.38
CA LYS A 158 -7.31 -3.49 11.23
C LYS A 158 -8.44 -4.36 10.68
N VAL A 159 -8.20 -5.66 10.58
CA VAL A 159 -9.21 -6.65 10.22
C VAL A 159 -10.00 -6.99 11.48
N PRO A 160 -11.33 -6.81 11.50
CA PRO A 160 -12.15 -7.22 12.63
C PRO A 160 -11.98 -8.72 12.90
N VAL A 161 -11.82 -9.08 14.17
CA VAL A 161 -11.87 -10.50 14.57
C VAL A 161 -13.32 -10.95 14.44
N THR A 162 -13.63 -11.71 13.40
CA THR A 162 -14.93 -12.35 13.28
C THR A 162 -14.98 -13.50 14.29
N VAL A 163 -15.59 -13.28 15.45
CA VAL A 163 -15.94 -14.38 16.36
C VAL A 163 -17.07 -15.15 15.67
N ALA A 164 -16.79 -16.38 15.23
CA ALA A 164 -17.80 -17.23 14.64
C ALA A 164 -18.93 -17.48 15.66
N GLN A 165 -20.17 -17.32 15.23
CA GLN A 165 -21.42 -17.30 16.01
C GLN A 165 -21.78 -18.62 16.73
N TRP A 166 -20.86 -19.58 16.89
CA TRP A 166 -21.18 -20.89 17.49
C TRP A 166 -21.29 -20.89 19.02
N ALA A 167 -21.09 -19.75 19.68
CA ALA A 167 -21.13 -19.65 21.15
C ALA A 167 -22.53 -19.44 21.76
N VAL A 168 -23.64 -19.57 21.01
CA VAL A 168 -25.00 -19.32 21.54
C VAL A 168 -25.83 -20.60 21.77
N ASP A 169 -25.39 -21.77 21.31
CA ASP A 169 -26.24 -22.98 21.37
C ASP A 169 -26.05 -23.89 22.61
N HIS A 170 -25.48 -23.40 23.71
CA HIS A 170 -25.32 -24.21 24.94
C HIS A 170 -25.70 -23.47 26.23
N VAL A 171 -26.90 -22.87 26.26
CA VAL A 171 -27.58 -22.50 27.52
C VAL A 171 -28.99 -23.07 27.52
#